data_AF-A0A1J4YH77-F1
#
_entry.id   AF-A0A1J4YH77-F1
#
_cell.length_a   1.000
_cell.length_b   1.000
_cell.length_c   1.000
_cell.angle_alpha   90.00
_cell.angle_beta   90.00
_cell.angle_gamma   90.00
#
_symmetry.space_group_name_H-M   'P 1'
#
loop_
_entity.id
_entity.type
_entity.pdbx_description
1 polymer ?
#
loop_
_entity_poly.entity_id
_entity_poly.type
_entity_poly.pdbx_seq_one_letter_code
_entity_poly.pdbx_strand_id
1 'polypeptide(L)'
;MFISFEIEKFFNGVINCLAKCRIFPREIDAIIDSSDIRTTKKYKGCGSVTRTKTVIDKKGNKHKIEITVYGWKIIVVFFSKLKIPLACKVVKIQESENNYASEVIEQAIKNISPYSRIKRISEDRGFLDGKDLWWLNQQGIEFVVPAKSDMDVYKDAKSFIGHKADE
;
A
#
# COMPACT_ATOMS: atom_id res chain seq x y z
N MET A 1 25.48 3.72 -9.46
CA MET A 1 25.20 4.64 -8.33
C MET A 1 23.69 4.73 -8.20
N PHE A 2 23.13 4.19 -7.12
CA PHE A 2 21.68 3.95 -6.97
C PHE A 2 20.96 5.26 -6.63
N ILE A 3 20.41 5.90 -7.65
CA ILE A 3 19.55 7.10 -7.55
C ILE A 3 18.37 6.87 -6.58
N SER A 4 17.92 5.62 -6.39
CA SER A 4 16.80 5.28 -5.50
C SER A 4 17.09 5.56 -4.02
N PHE A 5 18.29 5.24 -3.52
CA PHE A 5 18.61 5.38 -2.09
C PHE A 5 18.67 6.86 -1.65
N GLU A 6 19.31 7.72 -2.44
CA GLU A 6 19.41 9.15 -2.12
C GLU A 6 18.04 9.84 -2.20
N ILE A 7 17.18 9.45 -3.15
CA ILE A 7 15.82 9.95 -3.25
C ILE A 7 14.98 9.51 -2.05
N GLU A 8 15.06 8.23 -1.65
CA GLU A 8 14.37 7.72 -0.46
C GLU A 8 14.83 8.47 0.81
N LYS A 9 16.14 8.69 0.96
CA LYS A 9 16.70 9.43 2.09
C LYS A 9 16.25 10.89 2.11
N PHE A 10 16.27 11.57 0.97
CA PHE A 10 15.77 12.95 0.84
C PHE A 10 14.29 13.04 1.21
N PHE A 11 13.46 12.16 0.63
CA PHE A 11 12.03 12.11 0.89
C PHE A 11 11.74 11.88 2.39
N ASN A 12 12.37 10.88 3.00
CA ASN A 12 12.21 10.57 4.42
C ASN A 12 12.63 11.75 5.32
N GLY A 13 13.71 12.45 4.95
CA GLY A 13 14.14 13.67 5.64
C GLY A 13 13.13 14.81 5.56
N VAL A 14 12.50 15.03 4.40
CA VAL A 14 11.43 16.03 4.24
C VAL A 14 10.26 15.74 5.17
N ILE A 15 9.80 14.48 5.25
CA ILE A 15 8.68 14.11 6.12
C ILE A 15 9.05 14.32 7.60
N ASN A 16 10.29 14.02 8.00
CA ASN A 16 10.75 14.28 9.35
C ASN A 16 10.72 15.78 9.70
N CYS A 17 11.13 16.65 8.77
CA CYS A 17 11.01 18.09 8.94
C CYS A 17 9.55 18.54 9.10
N LEU A 18 8.63 18.02 8.28
CA LEU A 18 7.19 18.31 8.41
C LEU A 18 6.62 17.86 9.76
N ALA A 19 7.03 16.68 10.24
CA ALA A 19 6.62 16.17 11.54
C ALA A 19 7.13 17.05 12.70
N LYS A 20 8.40 17.49 12.63
CA LYS A 20 8.99 18.43 13.60
C LYS A 20 8.26 19.77 13.63
N CYS A 21 7.80 20.25 12.48
CA CYS A 21 6.96 21.44 12.35
C CYS A 21 5.51 21.23 12.81
N ARG A 22 5.15 20.05 13.35
CA ARG A 22 3.81 19.71 13.85
C ARG A 22 2.70 19.84 12.80
N ILE A 23 3.05 19.60 11.52
CA ILE A 23 2.08 19.55 10.42
C ILE A 23 1.09 18.39 10.61
N PHE A 24 1.56 17.28 11.18
CA PHE A 24 0.72 16.12 11.45
C PHE A 24 0.11 16.18 12.86
N PRO A 25 -1.14 15.68 13.04
CA PRO A 25 -1.72 15.51 14.37
C PRO A 25 -0.95 14.44 15.17
N ARG A 26 -1.17 14.39 16.49
CA ARG A 26 -0.54 13.38 17.36
C ARG A 26 -0.89 11.94 16.95
N GLU A 27 -2.11 11.71 16.50
CA GLU A 27 -2.59 10.41 16.03
C GLU A 27 -2.98 10.52 14.56
N ILE A 28 -2.44 9.62 13.75
CA ILE A 28 -2.60 9.61 12.30
C ILE A 28 -3.40 8.37 11.89
N ASP A 29 -4.47 8.60 11.14
CA ASP A 29 -5.08 7.57 10.29
C ASP A 29 -4.31 7.56 8.96
N ALA A 30 -3.71 6.42 8.64
CA ALA A 30 -2.89 6.23 7.47
C ALA A 30 -3.60 5.36 6.41
N ILE A 31 -3.13 5.46 5.17
CA ILE A 31 -3.52 4.58 4.06
C ILE A 31 -2.25 4.04 3.44
N ILE A 32 -2.17 2.75 3.16
CA ILE A 32 -1.13 2.19 2.30
C ILE A 32 -1.73 1.83 0.93
N ASP A 33 -1.00 2.19 -0.12
CA ASP A 33 -1.36 1.83 -1.48
C ASP A 33 -0.10 1.57 -2.31
N SER A 34 -0.25 0.85 -3.41
CA SER A 34 0.84 0.63 -4.37
C SER A 34 0.42 0.96 -5.79
N SER A 35 1.38 1.42 -6.60
CA SER A 35 1.12 1.78 -7.99
C SER A 35 2.26 1.37 -8.91
N ASP A 36 1.92 0.93 -10.12
CA ASP A 36 2.92 0.62 -11.14
C ASP A 36 3.54 1.91 -11.70
N ILE A 37 4.88 1.97 -11.69
CA ILE A 37 5.66 2.93 -12.48
C ILE A 37 6.12 2.20 -13.74
N ARG A 38 5.26 2.24 -14.78
CA ARG A 38 5.51 1.54 -16.04
C ARG A 38 6.58 2.24 -16.88
N THR A 39 7.46 1.45 -17.46
CA THR A 39 8.51 1.91 -18.35
C THR A 39 8.68 0.97 -19.55
N THR A 40 9.81 1.09 -20.25
CA THR A 40 10.19 0.18 -21.33
C THR A 40 11.38 -0.67 -20.91
N LYS A 41 11.61 -1.79 -21.60
CA LYS A 41 12.80 -2.64 -21.41
C LYS A 41 14.15 -1.92 -21.55
N LYS A 42 14.17 -0.68 -22.07
CA LYS A 42 15.39 0.13 -22.23
C LYS A 42 15.91 0.67 -20.90
N TYR A 43 15.08 0.72 -19.86
CA TYR A 43 15.48 1.25 -18.56
C TYR A 43 16.25 0.19 -17.76
N LYS A 44 17.53 0.48 -17.45
CA LYS A 44 18.41 -0.44 -16.72
C LYS A 44 17.84 -0.72 -15.33
N GLY A 45 17.74 -2.02 -14.99
CA GLY A 45 17.29 -2.47 -13.66
C GLY A 45 15.78 -2.49 -13.46
N CYS A 46 14.97 -2.14 -14.48
CA CYS A 46 13.53 -2.32 -14.39
C CYS A 46 13.16 -3.80 -14.26
N GLY A 47 12.05 -4.07 -13.57
CA GLY A 47 11.42 -5.38 -13.52
C GLY A 47 10.56 -5.64 -14.75
N SER A 48 9.99 -6.83 -14.82
CA SER A 48 9.00 -7.19 -15.84
C SER A 48 7.98 -8.18 -15.30
N VAL A 49 6.71 -7.99 -15.64
CA VAL A 49 5.62 -8.90 -15.28
C VAL A 49 4.72 -9.15 -16.49
N THR A 50 4.34 -10.40 -16.72
CA THR A 50 3.35 -10.76 -17.74
C THR A 50 1.95 -10.65 -17.15
N ARG A 51 1.06 -9.93 -17.83
CA ARG A 51 -0.33 -9.72 -17.41
C ARG A 51 -1.28 -10.10 -18.52
N THR A 52 -2.44 -10.63 -18.14
CA THR A 52 -3.53 -10.87 -19.08
C THR A 52 -4.32 -9.58 -19.28
N LYS A 53 -4.38 -9.08 -20.52
CA LYS A 53 -5.22 -7.96 -20.92
C LYS A 53 -6.40 -8.47 -21.75
N THR A 54 -7.59 -7.99 -21.44
CA THR A 54 -8.76 -8.21 -22.30
C THR A 54 -8.74 -7.18 -23.42
N VAL A 55 -8.77 -7.63 -24.68
CA VAL A 55 -8.88 -6.81 -25.88
C VAL A 55 -10.17 -7.14 -26.61
N ILE A 56 -10.80 -6.12 -27.21
CA ILE A 56 -12.02 -6.27 -27.98
C ILE A 56 -11.65 -6.17 -29.46
N ASP A 57 -12.00 -7.18 -30.25
CA ASP A 57 -11.76 -7.16 -31.68
C ASP A 57 -12.74 -6.23 -32.43
N LYS A 58 -12.51 -5.99 -33.72
CA LYS A 58 -13.39 -5.16 -34.55
C LYS A 58 -14.82 -5.71 -34.69
N LYS A 59 -15.04 -6.98 -34.34
CA LYS A 59 -16.34 -7.66 -34.35
C LYS A 59 -17.01 -7.65 -32.97
N GLY A 60 -16.39 -7.04 -31.96
CA GLY A 60 -16.92 -6.95 -30.60
C GLY A 60 -16.58 -8.13 -29.68
N ASN A 61 -15.82 -9.12 -30.13
CA ASN A 61 -15.48 -10.27 -29.29
C ASN A 61 -14.34 -9.94 -28.33
N LYS A 62 -14.43 -10.45 -27.10
CA LYS A 62 -13.41 -10.28 -26.05
C LYS A 62 -12.38 -11.41 -26.14
N HIS A 63 -11.12 -11.02 -26.28
CA HIS A 63 -9.97 -11.93 -26.28
C HIS A 63 -9.06 -11.60 -25.10
N LYS A 64 -8.43 -12.63 -24.51
CA LYS A 64 -7.39 -12.46 -23.49
C LYS A 64 -6.04 -12.61 -24.17
N ILE A 65 -5.22 -11.57 -24.11
CA ILE A 65 -3.84 -11.60 -24.60
C ILE A 65 -2.87 -11.40 -23.44
N GLU A 66 -1.70 -12.01 -23.53
CA GLU A 66 -0.62 -11.75 -22.60
C GLU A 66 0.19 -10.54 -23.05
N ILE A 67 0.45 -9.63 -22.11
CA ILE A 67 1.32 -8.47 -22.32
C ILE A 67 2.42 -8.47 -21.27
N THR A 68 3.66 -8.24 -21.69
CA THR A 68 4.76 -7.99 -20.76
C THR A 68 4.83 -6.51 -20.45
N VAL A 69 4.71 -6.17 -19.16
CA VAL A 69 4.85 -4.81 -18.65
C VAL A 69 6.20 -4.69 -17.95
N TYR A 70 6.99 -3.68 -18.33
CA TYR A 70 8.27 -3.36 -17.70
C TYR A 70 8.11 -2.21 -16.71
N GLY A 71 8.92 -2.18 -15.66
CA GLY A 71 8.99 -1.04 -14.76
C GLY A 71 9.22 -1.38 -13.30
N TRP A 72 8.69 -0.51 -12.45
CA TRP A 72 8.76 -0.59 -11.00
C TRP A 72 7.37 -0.50 -10.41
N LYS A 73 7.32 -0.67 -9.09
CA LYS A 73 6.15 -0.43 -8.27
C LYS A 73 6.57 0.48 -7.12
N ILE A 74 5.77 1.50 -6.86
CA ILE A 74 5.94 2.34 -5.68
C ILE A 74 4.88 1.96 -4.65
N ILE A 75 5.32 1.73 -3.42
CA ILE A 75 4.46 1.46 -2.26
C ILE A 75 4.55 2.68 -1.36
N VAL A 76 3.43 3.24 -0.96
CA VAL A 76 3.39 4.51 -0.23
C VAL A 76 2.41 4.44 0.93
N VAL A 77 2.85 4.89 2.10
CA VAL A 77 1.97 5.16 3.25
C VAL A 77 1.65 6.64 3.25
N PHE A 78 0.38 7.01 3.31
CA PHE A 78 -0.11 8.38 3.31
C PHE A 78 -0.79 8.73 4.62
N PHE A 79 -0.69 10.00 5.04
CA PHE A 79 -1.65 10.58 5.99
C PHE A 79 -3.00 10.75 5.28
N SER A 80 -4.01 10.00 5.73
CA SER A 80 -5.31 9.88 5.05
C SER A 80 -6.02 11.22 4.79
N LYS A 81 -5.96 12.16 5.74
CA LYS A 81 -6.71 13.43 5.71
C LYS A 81 -6.16 14.40 4.65
N LEU A 82 -4.84 14.58 4.60
CA LEU A 82 -4.19 15.54 3.70
C LEU A 82 -3.55 14.88 2.48
N LYS A 83 -3.59 13.54 2.40
CA LYS A 83 -2.93 12.75 1.34
C LYS A 83 -1.44 13.05 1.19
N ILE A 84 -0.80 13.43 2.30
CA ILE A 84 0.65 13.66 2.34
C ILE A 84 1.34 12.30 2.50
N PRO A 85 2.25 11.91 1.60
CA PRO A 85 3.09 10.73 1.77
C PRO A 85 3.90 10.80 3.06
N LEU A 86 3.95 9.71 3.83
CA LEU A 86 4.70 9.57 5.08
C LEU A 86 5.97 8.72 4.90
N ALA A 87 5.91 7.71 4.03
CA ALA A 87 7.04 6.88 3.62
C ALA A 87 6.72 6.30 2.24
N CYS A 88 7.77 5.99 1.47
CA CYS A 88 7.62 5.24 0.22
C CYS A 88 8.78 4.27 0.01
N LYS A 89 8.53 3.23 -0.77
CA LYS A 89 9.56 2.30 -1.26
C LYS A 89 9.34 2.00 -2.73
N VAL A 90 10.42 1.94 -3.50
CA VAL A 90 10.37 1.56 -4.92
C VAL A 90 10.96 0.17 -5.10
N VAL A 91 10.17 -0.74 -5.67
CA VAL A 91 10.55 -2.12 -5.94
C VAL A 91 10.33 -2.45 -7.41
N LYS A 92 10.84 -3.60 -7.88
CA LYS A 92 10.60 -4.02 -9.27
C LYS A 92 9.13 -4.39 -9.46
N ILE A 93 8.58 -4.18 -10.68
CA ILE A 93 7.14 -4.32 -10.93
C ILE A 93 6.56 -5.71 -10.66
N GLN A 94 7.37 -6.77 -10.73
CA GLN A 94 6.94 -8.14 -10.45
C GLN A 94 6.91 -8.49 -8.96
N GLU A 95 7.49 -7.66 -8.10
CA GLU A 95 7.49 -7.92 -6.66
C GLU A 95 6.10 -7.70 -6.07
N SER A 96 5.72 -8.51 -5.10
CA SER A 96 4.46 -8.35 -4.36
C SER A 96 4.59 -7.22 -3.33
N GLU A 97 3.58 -6.36 -3.22
CA GLU A 97 3.54 -5.29 -2.21
C GLU A 97 3.58 -5.83 -0.77
N ASN A 98 2.99 -7.00 -0.52
CA ASN A 98 2.91 -7.61 0.83
C ASN A 98 4.29 -7.89 1.41
N ASN A 99 5.31 -8.12 0.57
CA ASN A 99 6.66 -8.37 1.04
C ASN A 99 7.28 -7.15 1.75
N TYR A 100 6.66 -5.97 1.61
CA TYR A 100 7.25 -4.70 2.04
C TYR A 100 6.30 -3.84 2.88
N ALA A 101 5.05 -4.26 3.11
CA ALA A 101 4.05 -3.44 3.78
C ALA A 101 4.53 -2.99 5.16
N SER A 102 4.91 -3.95 6.02
CA SER A 102 5.46 -3.68 7.35
C SER A 102 6.74 -2.81 7.32
N GLU A 103 7.62 -3.00 6.33
CA GLU A 103 8.84 -2.20 6.17
C GLU A 103 8.51 -0.71 5.89
N VAL A 104 7.59 -0.43 4.97
CA VAL A 104 7.21 0.95 4.63
C VAL A 104 6.46 1.62 5.79
N ILE A 105 5.62 0.86 6.50
CA ILE A 105 4.92 1.35 7.70
C ILE A 105 5.91 1.68 8.81
N GLU A 106 6.90 0.82 9.05
CA GLU A 106 7.96 1.09 10.03
C GLU A 106 8.76 2.35 9.66
N GLN A 107 9.07 2.55 8.38
CA GLN A 107 9.72 3.79 7.94
C GLN A 107 8.82 5.02 8.16
N ALA A 108 7.51 4.91 7.92
CA ALA A 108 6.57 6.00 8.19
C ALA A 108 6.55 6.35 9.69
N ILE A 109 6.51 5.35 10.56
CA ILE A 109 6.59 5.53 12.03
C ILE A 109 7.88 6.26 12.41
N LYS A 110 9.03 5.83 11.87
CA LYS A 110 10.33 6.49 12.10
C LYS A 110 10.31 7.95 11.64
N ASN A 111 9.74 8.24 10.47
CA ASN A 111 9.72 9.59 9.92
C ASN A 111 8.91 10.57 10.78
N ILE A 112 7.78 10.13 11.34
CA ILE A 112 6.88 11.00 12.13
C ILE A 112 7.21 11.05 13.62
N SER A 113 8.01 10.11 14.12
CA SER A 113 8.44 10.04 15.52
C SER A 113 9.39 11.20 15.88
N PRO A 114 9.36 11.70 17.14
CA PRO A 114 8.45 11.35 18.24
C PRO A 114 7.18 12.20 18.26
N TYR A 115 6.88 12.95 17.20
CA TYR A 115 5.87 14.00 17.20
C TYR A 115 4.45 13.49 17.02
N SER A 116 4.31 12.37 16.30
CA SER A 116 3.06 11.70 15.97
C SER A 116 3.21 10.18 15.99
N ARG A 117 2.09 9.47 16.04
CA ARG A 117 2.00 8.00 15.87
C ARG A 117 0.94 7.64 14.84
N ILE A 118 1.13 6.52 14.14
CA ILE A 118 0.06 5.92 13.34
C ILE A 118 -0.87 5.20 14.31
N LYS A 119 -2.14 5.59 14.33
CA LYS A 119 -3.18 4.94 15.13
C LYS A 119 -3.84 3.81 14.36
N ARG A 120 -4.13 4.08 13.09
CA ARG A 120 -4.87 3.17 12.23
C ARG A 120 -4.27 3.18 10.83
N ILE A 121 -4.30 2.06 10.15
CA ILE A 121 -3.98 1.96 8.73
C ILE A 121 -5.12 1.32 7.96
N SER A 122 -5.48 1.93 6.83
CA SER A 122 -6.43 1.36 5.87
C SER A 122 -5.67 0.82 4.67
N GLU A 123 -5.97 -0.42 4.30
CA GLU A 123 -5.30 -1.15 3.24
C GLU A 123 -6.35 -1.82 2.34
N ASP A 124 -6.00 -2.06 1.08
CA ASP A 124 -6.85 -2.84 0.20
C ASP A 124 -6.62 -4.36 0.38
N ARG A 125 -7.37 -5.17 -0.38
CA ARG A 125 -7.24 -6.64 -0.32
C ARG A 125 -5.89 -7.16 -0.83
N GLY A 126 -5.12 -6.35 -1.54
CA GLY A 126 -3.77 -6.68 -1.98
C GLY A 126 -2.88 -6.96 -0.79
N PHE A 127 -2.95 -6.09 0.22
CA PHE A 127 -2.17 -6.12 1.47
C PHE A 127 -2.68 -7.10 2.54
N LEU A 128 -3.75 -7.84 2.27
CA LEU A 128 -4.35 -8.77 3.24
C LEU A 128 -3.44 -10.00 3.45
N ASP A 129 -2.50 -9.88 4.39
CA ASP A 129 -1.57 -10.92 4.84
C ASP A 129 -1.62 -11.08 6.37
N GLY A 130 -1.85 -12.31 6.85
CA GLY A 130 -2.06 -12.56 8.28
C GLY A 130 -0.85 -12.23 9.16
N LYS A 131 0.38 -12.32 8.63
CA LYS A 131 1.59 -11.99 9.39
C LYS A 131 1.72 -10.48 9.57
N ASP A 132 1.46 -9.70 8.53
CA ASP A 132 1.46 -8.23 8.62
C ASP A 132 0.32 -7.72 9.50
N LEU A 133 -0.88 -8.29 9.41
CA LEU A 133 -2.00 -7.95 10.31
C LEU A 133 -1.67 -8.23 11.78
N TRP A 134 -1.04 -9.37 12.07
CA TRP A 134 -0.59 -9.69 13.42
C TRP A 134 0.49 -8.72 13.90
N TRP A 135 1.44 -8.37 13.02
CA TRP A 135 2.48 -7.38 13.33
C TRP A 135 1.89 -6.00 13.64
N LEU A 136 0.92 -5.52 12.86
CA LEU A 136 0.20 -4.25 13.12
C LEU A 136 -0.44 -4.24 14.50
N ASN A 137 -1.10 -5.34 14.86
CA ASN A 137 -1.70 -5.49 16.19
C ASN A 137 -0.64 -5.44 17.31
N GLN A 138 0.53 -6.08 17.12
CA GLN A 138 1.65 -5.98 18.09
C GLN A 138 2.19 -4.55 18.23
N GLN A 139 2.11 -3.72 17.16
CA GLN A 139 2.48 -2.31 17.22
C GLN A 139 1.40 -1.42 17.86
N GLY A 140 0.24 -1.97 18.23
CA GLY A 140 -0.91 -1.20 18.72
C GLY A 140 -1.55 -0.32 17.63
N ILE A 141 -1.44 -0.74 16.37
CA ILE A 141 -2.01 -0.06 15.21
C ILE A 141 -3.26 -0.82 14.78
N GLU A 142 -4.40 -0.12 14.76
CA GLU A 142 -5.65 -0.66 14.22
C GLU A 142 -5.53 -0.82 12.69
N PHE A 143 -6.05 -1.91 12.13
CA PHE A 143 -6.08 -2.08 10.67
C PHE A 143 -7.51 -2.14 10.15
N VAL A 144 -7.72 -1.61 8.95
CA VAL A 144 -8.99 -1.68 8.22
C VAL A 144 -8.69 -2.23 6.84
N VAL A 145 -9.20 -3.43 6.56
CA VAL A 145 -9.01 -4.12 5.29
C VAL A 145 -10.33 -4.79 4.87
N PRO A 146 -10.76 -4.68 3.59
CA PRO A 146 -11.97 -5.36 3.15
C PRO A 146 -11.82 -6.88 3.25
N ALA A 147 -12.75 -7.54 3.95
CA ALA A 147 -12.73 -8.99 4.07
C ALA A 147 -12.98 -9.68 2.71
N LYS A 148 -12.36 -10.84 2.50
CA LYS A 148 -12.62 -11.71 1.34
C LYS A 148 -13.83 -12.61 1.64
N SER A 149 -14.54 -13.02 0.59
CA SER A 149 -15.80 -13.76 0.71
C SER A 149 -15.67 -15.15 1.35
N ASP A 150 -14.46 -15.71 1.34
CA ASP A 150 -14.11 -17.00 1.91
C ASP A 150 -13.71 -16.93 3.40
N MET A 151 -13.43 -15.73 3.93
CA MET A 151 -13.07 -15.53 5.33
C MET A 151 -14.28 -15.64 6.25
N ASP A 152 -14.08 -16.18 7.45
CA ASP A 152 -15.17 -16.34 8.42
C ASP A 152 -15.71 -14.99 8.90
N VAL A 153 -14.84 -13.99 9.11
CA VAL A 153 -15.28 -12.62 9.44
C VAL A 153 -16.24 -12.03 8.38
N TYR A 154 -16.09 -12.40 7.11
CA TYR A 154 -17.02 -11.97 6.06
C TYR A 154 -18.35 -12.70 6.18
N LYS A 155 -18.33 -14.02 6.40
CA LYS A 155 -19.54 -14.83 6.57
C LYS A 155 -20.32 -14.39 7.80
N ASP A 156 -19.62 -14.13 8.90
CA ASP A 156 -20.18 -13.63 10.15
C ASP A 156 -20.82 -12.26 9.94
N ALA A 157 -20.06 -11.29 9.41
CA ALA A 157 -20.59 -9.95 9.09
C ALA A 157 -21.80 -10.01 8.15
N LYS A 158 -21.78 -10.91 7.17
CA LYS A 158 -22.90 -11.12 6.24
C LYS A 158 -24.13 -11.72 6.93
N SER A 159 -23.94 -12.57 7.94
CA SER A 159 -25.06 -13.15 8.69
C SER A 159 -25.86 -12.10 9.46
N PHE A 160 -25.26 -10.96 9.80
CA PHE A 160 -25.95 -9.82 10.43
C PHE A 160 -26.71 -8.93 9.43
N ILE A 161 -26.58 -9.13 8.11
CA ILE A 161 -27.32 -8.32 7.13
C ILE A 161 -28.81 -8.64 7.21
N GLY A 162 -29.61 -7.70 7.71
CA GLY A 162 -31.06 -7.83 7.87
C GLY A 162 -31.51 -8.11 9.31
N HIS A 163 -30.57 -8.34 10.23
CA HIS A 163 -30.86 -8.30 11.66
C HIS A 163 -30.85 -6.85 12.13
N LYS A 164 -31.91 -6.40 12.84
CA LYS A 164 -31.83 -5.16 13.61
C LYS A 164 -30.76 -5.36 14.67
N ALA A 165 -29.91 -4.36 14.89
CA ALA A 165 -29.07 -4.35 16.08
C ALA A 165 -30.01 -4.44 17.28
N ASP A 166 -29.85 -5.48 18.10
CA ASP A 166 -30.60 -5.60 19.35
C ASP A 166 -30.31 -4.35 20.20
N GLU A 167 -31.38 -3.72 20.70
CA GLU A 167 -31.34 -2.49 21.54
C GLU A 167 -30.59 -2.69 22.85
#